data_AF-A0A9D9T8X0-F1
#
_entry.id   AF-A0A9D9T8X0-F1
#
_cell.length_a   1.000
_cell.length_b   1.000
_cell.length_c   1.000
_cell.angle_alpha   90.00
_cell.angle_beta   90.00
_cell.angle_gamma   90.00
#
_symmetry.space_group_name_H-M   'P 1'
#
loop_
_entity.id
_entity.type
_entity.pdbx_description
1 polymer ?
#
loop_
_entity_poly.entity_id
_entity_poly.type
_entity_poly.pdbx_seq_one_letter_code
_entity_poly.pdbx_strand_id
1 'polypeptide(L)'
;LHAIGEAAAAVTASRLDYRLAVDAVPVELVDLVATMNDMLARLEASFQRLKDFSADLAHELRTPVTNLMTQTQVALVKARTTDEYREILASNAEEFDRLARMIGDMLFLAQADNGLIVPNREPVDLAAEVSALFEFFDALAADKALHLSLTGSGTILGDKLMLRRAVANLLANAIRHTPAHGSIKIDIKKTAVGVALSIENSGDTIAPEQLLRLFDRFYRVDQSRHNISDGAGLGLAITRSIIQAHGGEIHAESGSNGTCFELRMTSSL
;
A
#
# COMPACT_ATOMS: atom_id res chain seq x y z
N LEU A 1 41.59 13.76 7.69
CA LEU A 1 40.92 14.78 6.84
C LEU A 1 41.04 14.46 5.34
N HIS A 2 42.22 14.25 4.77
CA HIS A 2 42.37 13.94 3.33
C HIS A 2 41.63 12.65 2.91
N ALA A 3 41.78 11.56 3.68
CA ALA A 3 41.06 10.30 3.46
C ALA A 3 39.52 10.42 3.58
N ILE A 4 39.02 11.36 4.40
CA ILE A 4 37.57 11.64 4.53
C ILE A 4 37.08 12.42 3.29
N GLY A 5 37.89 13.36 2.78
CA GLY A 5 37.59 14.10 1.56
C GLY A 5 37.58 13.22 0.31
N GLU A 6 38.55 12.30 0.17
CA GLU A 6 38.57 11.34 -0.94
C GLU A 6 37.41 10.35 -0.88
N ALA A 7 37.08 9.85 0.32
CA ALA A 7 35.91 9.00 0.51
C ALA A 7 34.60 9.71 0.13
N ALA A 8 34.42 10.96 0.58
CA ALA A 8 33.26 11.76 0.21
C ALA A 8 33.19 12.02 -1.30
N ALA A 9 34.34 12.20 -1.98
CA ALA A 9 34.41 12.34 -3.43
C ALA A 9 34.16 11.03 -4.20
N ALA A 10 34.40 9.88 -3.57
CA ALA A 10 34.18 8.56 -4.17
C ALA A 10 32.72 8.09 -4.09
N VAL A 11 31.93 8.66 -3.18
CA VAL A 11 30.48 8.38 -3.06
C VAL A 11 29.76 8.97 -4.26
N THR A 12 29.22 8.08 -5.08
CA THR A 12 28.41 8.40 -6.27
C THR A 12 27.12 7.61 -6.21
N ALA A 13 26.12 7.97 -7.03
CA ALA A 13 24.87 7.20 -7.13
C ALA A 13 25.10 5.70 -7.48
N SER A 14 26.23 5.38 -8.12
CA SER A 14 26.66 4.02 -8.47
C SER A 14 27.52 3.33 -7.40
N ARG A 15 27.92 4.02 -6.32
CA ARG A 15 28.90 3.52 -5.34
C ARG A 15 28.61 4.07 -3.93
N LEU A 16 27.46 3.65 -3.40
CA LEU A 16 26.96 4.01 -2.06
C LEU A 16 27.36 2.99 -0.97
N ASP A 17 27.90 1.85 -1.39
CA ASP A 17 28.40 0.75 -0.56
C ASP A 17 29.74 1.06 0.10
N TYR A 18 30.42 2.12 -0.33
CA TYR A 18 31.68 2.55 0.25
C TYR A 18 31.51 2.95 1.72
N ARG A 19 32.44 2.51 2.57
CA ARG A 19 32.49 2.86 3.99
C ARG A 19 33.87 3.37 4.37
N LEU A 20 33.87 4.36 5.26
CA LEU A 20 35.08 4.87 5.89
C LEU A 20 35.59 3.87 6.93
N ALA A 21 36.88 3.53 6.86
CA ALA A 21 37.52 2.68 7.86
C ALA A 21 37.66 3.44 9.19
N VAL A 22 36.96 2.96 10.23
CA VAL A 22 36.98 3.53 11.58
C VAL A 22 38.36 3.37 12.23
N ASP A 23 39.08 2.28 11.93
CA ASP A 23 40.39 1.99 12.50
C ASP A 23 41.52 2.85 11.91
N ALA A 24 41.25 3.59 10.83
CA ALA A 24 42.23 4.39 10.11
C ALA A 24 42.18 5.89 10.47
N VAL A 25 41.38 6.27 11.47
CA VAL A 25 41.23 7.66 11.91
C VAL A 25 41.61 7.85 13.39
N PRO A 26 42.12 9.04 13.77
CA PRO A 26 42.34 9.41 15.17
C PRO A 26 41.08 9.20 16.02
N VAL A 27 41.27 8.90 17.31
CA VAL A 27 40.18 8.61 18.25
C VAL A 27 39.14 9.74 18.32
N GLU A 28 39.57 10.98 18.14
CA GLU A 28 38.71 12.17 18.14
C GLU A 28 37.78 12.26 16.91
N LEU A 29 38.04 11.48 15.86
CA LEU A 29 37.25 11.46 14.61
C LEU A 29 36.43 10.18 14.44
N VAL A 30 36.55 9.22 15.36
CA VAL A 30 35.83 7.94 15.32
C VAL A 30 34.31 8.17 15.28
N ASP A 31 33.78 9.01 16.17
CA ASP A 31 32.35 9.31 16.25
C ASP A 31 31.82 9.99 14.97
N LEU A 32 32.63 10.86 14.35
CA LEU A 32 32.28 11.52 13.10
C LEU A 32 32.21 10.50 11.95
N VAL A 33 33.20 9.61 11.87
CA VAL A 33 33.26 8.56 10.84
C VAL A 33 32.08 7.58 11.01
N ALA A 34 31.75 7.19 12.24
CA ALA A 34 30.58 6.37 12.52
C ALA A 34 29.28 7.06 12.05
N THR A 35 29.07 8.32 12.44
CA THR A 35 27.91 9.12 12.02
C THR A 35 27.80 9.24 10.49
N MET A 36 28.93 9.41 9.81
CA MET A 36 28.97 9.53 8.35
C MET A 36 28.68 8.19 7.66
N ASN A 37 29.18 7.07 8.20
CA ASN A 37 28.84 5.73 7.73
C ASN A 37 27.34 5.42 7.93
N ASP A 38 26.74 5.86 9.05
CA ASP A 38 25.30 5.73 9.28
C ASP A 38 24.48 6.55 8.27
N MET A 39 24.91 7.77 7.97
CA MET A 39 24.30 8.59 6.92
C MET A 39 24.40 7.91 5.55
N LEU A 40 25.57 7.35 5.20
CA LEU A 40 25.76 6.62 3.94
C LEU A 40 24.89 5.36 3.87
N ALA A 41 24.77 4.61 4.96
CA ALA A 41 23.89 3.45 5.04
C ALA A 41 22.42 3.83 4.83
N ARG A 42 21.97 4.94 5.43
CA ARG A 42 20.61 5.48 5.21
C ARG A 42 20.38 5.94 3.77
N LEU A 43 21.40 6.51 3.13
CA LEU A 43 21.34 6.95 1.74
C LEU A 43 21.31 5.74 0.77
N GLU A 44 22.17 4.75 0.99
CA GLU A 44 22.20 3.49 0.24
C GLU A 44 20.85 2.77 0.33
N ALA A 45 20.32 2.59 1.54
CA ALA A 45 19.01 1.97 1.74
C ALA A 45 17.88 2.73 1.03
N SER A 46 17.94 4.07 1.00
CA SER A 46 16.94 4.89 0.30
C SER A 46 17.08 4.77 -1.22
N PHE A 47 18.31 4.74 -1.74
CA PHE A 47 18.57 4.57 -3.16
C PHE A 47 18.16 3.17 -3.66
N GLN A 48 18.48 2.13 -2.88
CA GLN A 48 18.09 0.77 -3.20
C GLN A 48 16.57 0.62 -3.24
N ARG A 49 15.85 1.17 -2.25
CA ARG A 49 14.37 1.21 -2.26
C ARG A 49 13.80 1.94 -3.48
N LEU A 50 14.41 3.05 -3.89
CA LEU A 50 13.98 3.78 -5.10
C LEU A 50 14.21 2.96 -6.38
N LYS A 51 15.34 2.25 -6.46
CA LYS A 51 15.68 1.39 -7.59
C LYS A 51 14.72 0.21 -7.69
N ASP A 52 14.47 -0.48 -6.58
CA ASP A 52 13.55 -1.62 -6.52
C ASP A 52 12.13 -1.18 -6.88
N PHE A 53 11.68 -0.06 -6.29
CA PHE A 53 10.42 0.58 -6.67
C PHE A 53 10.34 0.86 -8.17
N SER A 54 11.37 1.47 -8.77
CA SER A 54 11.37 1.79 -10.20
C SER A 54 11.30 0.54 -11.09
N ALA A 55 11.94 -0.56 -10.66
CA ALA A 55 11.89 -1.84 -11.36
C ALA A 55 10.49 -2.46 -11.28
N ASP A 56 9.90 -2.52 -10.08
CA ASP A 56 8.56 -3.07 -9.86
C ASP A 56 7.50 -2.27 -10.63
N LEU A 57 7.59 -0.93 -10.60
CA LEU A 57 6.76 -0.04 -11.40
C LEU A 57 6.81 -0.38 -12.89
N ALA A 58 8.01 -0.55 -13.44
CA ALA A 58 8.19 -0.84 -14.85
C ALA A 58 7.59 -2.21 -15.23
N HIS A 59 7.68 -3.19 -14.34
CA HIS A 59 7.08 -4.51 -14.53
C HIS A 59 5.55 -4.45 -14.49
N GLU A 60 4.98 -3.80 -13.47
CA GLU A 60 3.54 -3.69 -13.28
C GLU A 60 2.85 -2.88 -14.39
N LEU A 61 3.51 -1.87 -14.96
CA LEU A 61 2.99 -1.12 -16.11
C LEU A 61 3.14 -1.88 -17.44
N ARG A 62 4.18 -2.71 -17.60
CA ARG A 62 4.44 -3.42 -18.86
C ARG A 62 3.32 -4.38 -19.22
N THR A 63 2.79 -5.11 -18.23
CA THR A 63 1.74 -6.11 -18.44
C THR A 63 0.45 -5.53 -19.04
N PRO A 64 -0.24 -4.55 -18.42
CA PRO A 64 -1.47 -3.97 -18.97
C PRO A 64 -1.23 -3.29 -20.32
N VAL A 65 -0.08 -2.63 -20.51
CA VAL A 65 0.28 -2.02 -21.80
C VAL A 65 0.44 -3.09 -22.89
N THR A 66 1.11 -4.20 -22.59
CA THR A 66 1.28 -5.31 -23.53
C THR A 66 -0.07 -5.96 -23.87
N ASN A 67 -0.96 -6.11 -22.89
CA ASN A 67 -2.31 -6.64 -23.10
C ASN A 67 -3.12 -5.73 -24.03
N LEU A 68 -3.16 -4.42 -23.74
CA LEU A 68 -3.81 -3.40 -24.57
C LEU A 68 -3.30 -3.44 -26.01
N MET A 69 -1.97 -3.48 -26.19
CA MET A 69 -1.34 -3.56 -27.51
C MET A 69 -1.74 -4.83 -28.25
N THR A 70 -1.69 -5.99 -27.57
CA THR A 70 -2.03 -7.29 -28.17
C THR A 70 -3.50 -7.34 -28.57
N GLN A 71 -4.42 -6.97 -27.68
CA GLN A 71 -5.86 -6.95 -27.98
C GLN A 71 -6.18 -6.04 -29.16
N THR A 72 -5.55 -4.86 -29.22
CA THR A 72 -5.69 -3.91 -30.31
C THR A 72 -5.14 -4.47 -31.63
N GLN A 73 -3.95 -5.05 -31.63
CA GLN A 73 -3.36 -5.66 -32.84
C GLN A 73 -4.23 -6.79 -33.37
N VAL A 74 -4.70 -7.69 -32.49
CA VAL A 74 -5.55 -8.81 -32.88
C VAL A 74 -6.88 -8.29 -33.45
N ALA A 75 -7.44 -7.19 -32.92
CA ALA A 75 -8.63 -6.53 -33.47
C ALA A 75 -8.44 -5.91 -34.86
N LEU A 76 -7.22 -5.52 -35.21
CA LEU A 76 -6.89 -4.92 -36.52
C LEU A 76 -6.60 -5.96 -37.62
N VAL A 77 -6.25 -7.21 -37.27
CA VAL A 77 -5.84 -8.24 -38.26
C VAL A 77 -6.98 -8.72 -39.16
N LYS A 78 -8.22 -8.78 -38.65
CA LYS A 78 -9.38 -9.23 -39.43
C LYS A 78 -10.65 -8.51 -39.00
N ALA A 79 -11.59 -8.39 -39.93
CA ALA A 79 -12.93 -7.88 -39.61
C ALA A 79 -13.62 -8.78 -38.58
N ARG A 80 -14.37 -8.16 -37.67
CA ARG A 80 -15.09 -8.80 -36.56
C ARG A 80 -16.54 -8.35 -36.52
N THR A 81 -17.34 -9.04 -35.72
CA THR A 81 -18.69 -8.58 -35.42
C THR A 81 -18.65 -7.33 -34.53
N THR A 82 -19.73 -6.56 -34.55
CA THR A 82 -19.87 -5.40 -33.66
C THR A 82 -19.75 -5.79 -32.19
N ASP A 83 -20.28 -6.95 -31.80
CA ASP A 83 -20.26 -7.41 -30.40
C ASP A 83 -18.84 -7.77 -29.95
N GLU A 84 -18.07 -8.46 -30.78
CA GLU A 84 -16.65 -8.76 -30.49
C GLU A 84 -15.83 -7.46 -30.32
N TYR A 85 -16.08 -6.44 -31.14
CA TYR A 85 -15.41 -5.14 -30.96
C TYR A 85 -15.80 -4.48 -29.63
N ARG A 86 -17.06 -4.57 -29.22
CA ARG A 86 -17.52 -4.00 -27.93
C ARG A 86 -16.86 -4.70 -26.75
N GLU A 87 -16.73 -6.02 -26.77
CA GLU A 87 -16.04 -6.78 -25.73
C GLU A 87 -14.57 -6.37 -25.59
N ILE A 88 -13.87 -6.18 -26.71
CA ILE A 88 -12.47 -5.71 -26.70
C ILE A 88 -12.36 -4.29 -26.16
N LEU A 89 -13.25 -3.40 -26.59
CA LEU A 89 -13.26 -2.03 -26.08
C LEU A 89 -13.59 -1.97 -24.59
N ALA A 90 -14.49 -2.83 -24.11
CA ALA A 90 -14.78 -2.96 -22.69
C ALA A 90 -13.55 -3.47 -21.91
N SER A 91 -12.88 -4.51 -22.41
CA SER A 91 -11.65 -5.03 -21.80
C SER A 91 -10.53 -3.97 -21.78
N ASN A 92 -10.34 -3.24 -22.88
CA ASN A 92 -9.40 -2.12 -22.94
C ASN A 92 -9.76 -1.01 -21.95
N ALA A 93 -11.05 -0.66 -21.82
CA ALA A 93 -11.51 0.37 -20.88
C ALA A 93 -11.19 -0.02 -19.43
N GLU A 94 -11.37 -1.29 -19.07
CA GLU A 94 -10.95 -1.78 -17.75
C GLU A 94 -9.44 -1.68 -17.52
N GLU A 95 -8.62 -1.99 -18.52
CA GLU A 95 -7.17 -1.84 -18.43
C GLU A 95 -6.73 -0.37 -18.31
N PHE A 96 -7.40 0.55 -19.02
CA PHE A 96 -7.15 1.99 -18.86
C PHE A 96 -7.49 2.47 -17.45
N ASP A 97 -8.61 2.02 -16.90
CA ASP A 97 -9.00 2.34 -15.52
C ASP A 97 -8.02 1.76 -14.49
N ARG A 98 -7.53 0.53 -14.71
CA ARG A 98 -6.43 -0.06 -13.92
C ARG A 98 -5.16 0.78 -13.98
N LEU A 99 -4.71 1.18 -15.17
CA LEU A 99 -3.54 2.04 -15.35
C LEU A 99 -3.70 3.40 -14.66
N ALA A 100 -4.85 4.04 -14.84
CA ALA A 100 -5.14 5.34 -14.23
C ALA A 100 -5.10 5.28 -12.69
N ARG A 101 -5.73 4.25 -12.09
CA ARG A 101 -5.64 4.01 -10.65
C ARG A 101 -4.20 3.78 -10.18
N MET A 102 -3.45 2.95 -10.90
CA MET A 102 -2.07 2.65 -10.55
C MET A 102 -1.19 3.92 -10.57
N ILE A 103 -1.34 4.77 -11.58
CA ILE A 103 -0.63 6.05 -11.65
C ILE A 103 -1.02 6.98 -10.49
N GLY A 104 -2.32 7.08 -10.17
CA GLY A 104 -2.81 7.89 -9.05
C GLY A 104 -2.29 7.38 -7.69
N ASP A 105 -2.26 6.07 -7.50
CA ASP A 105 -1.71 5.40 -6.33
C ASP A 105 -0.20 5.68 -6.17
N MET A 106 0.56 5.62 -7.25
CA MET A 106 1.99 5.94 -7.26
C MET A 106 2.25 7.41 -6.92
N LEU A 107 1.50 8.34 -7.53
CA LEU A 107 1.65 9.77 -7.27
C LEU A 107 1.34 10.08 -5.81
N PHE A 108 0.30 9.48 -5.26
CA PHE A 108 -0.05 9.61 -3.85
C PHE A 108 1.10 9.12 -2.95
N LEU A 109 1.64 7.92 -3.20
CA LEU A 109 2.74 7.40 -2.39
C LEU A 109 4.01 8.26 -2.49
N ALA A 110 4.32 8.79 -3.67
CA ALA A 110 5.44 9.71 -3.85
C ALA A 110 5.25 11.02 -3.07
N GLN A 111 4.03 11.57 -3.05
CA GLN A 111 3.71 12.75 -2.24
C GLN A 111 3.81 12.44 -0.74
N ALA A 112 3.34 11.27 -0.30
CA ALA A 112 3.39 10.85 1.09
C ALA A 112 4.83 10.74 1.60
N ASP A 113 5.74 10.12 0.84
CA ASP A 113 7.15 9.96 1.20
C ASP A 113 7.87 11.29 1.41
N ASN A 114 7.45 12.33 0.69
CA ASN A 114 8.04 13.67 0.76
C ASN A 114 7.31 14.58 1.77
N GLY A 115 6.36 14.04 2.55
CA GLY A 115 5.60 14.81 3.52
C GLY A 115 4.70 15.89 2.90
N LEU A 116 4.35 15.75 1.62
CA LEU A 116 3.57 16.73 0.87
C LEU A 116 2.05 16.53 1.04
N ILE A 117 1.63 15.47 1.72
CA ILE A 117 0.24 15.19 2.01
C ILE A 117 -0.13 15.82 3.35
N VAL A 118 -1.00 16.81 3.30
CA VAL A 118 -1.59 17.44 4.49
C VAL A 118 -3.08 17.12 4.50
N PRO A 119 -3.55 16.24 5.41
CA PRO A 119 -4.97 15.92 5.51
C PRO A 119 -5.78 17.16 5.89
N ASN A 120 -6.92 17.38 5.22
CA ASN A 120 -7.90 18.34 5.70
C ASN A 120 -8.50 17.82 7.01
N ARG A 121 -8.43 18.59 8.10
CA ARG A 121 -8.91 18.14 9.41
C ARG A 121 -10.36 18.54 9.60
N GLU A 122 -11.27 17.60 9.37
CA GLU A 122 -12.69 17.75 9.69
C GLU A 122 -13.17 16.60 10.61
N PRO A 123 -14.26 16.78 11.37
CA PRO A 123 -14.85 15.68 12.12
C PRO A 123 -15.38 14.58 11.19
N VAL A 124 -14.84 13.38 11.31
CA VAL A 124 -15.23 12.20 10.53
C VAL A 124 -15.84 11.15 11.46
N ASP A 125 -17.10 10.81 11.24
CA ASP A 125 -17.76 9.68 11.88
C ASP A 125 -17.38 8.37 11.18
N LEU A 126 -16.52 7.59 11.82
CA LEU A 126 -16.00 6.35 11.25
C LEU A 126 -17.09 5.28 11.06
N ALA A 127 -18.11 5.25 11.91
CA ALA A 127 -19.20 4.27 11.78
C ALA A 127 -20.07 4.59 10.56
N ALA A 128 -20.33 5.88 10.31
CA ALA A 128 -21.05 6.33 9.11
C ALA A 128 -20.25 6.01 7.84
N GLU A 129 -18.94 6.25 7.84
CA GLU A 129 -18.07 5.94 6.70
C GLU A 129 -17.99 4.43 6.41
N VAL A 130 -17.85 3.59 7.45
CA VAL A 130 -17.85 2.14 7.27
C VAL A 130 -19.21 1.64 6.76
N SER A 131 -20.32 2.18 7.27
CA SER A 131 -21.66 1.78 6.82
C SER A 131 -21.87 2.08 5.33
N ALA A 132 -21.45 3.26 4.87
CA ALA A 132 -21.50 3.61 3.45
C ALA A 132 -20.62 2.69 2.58
N LEU A 133 -19.49 2.23 3.12
CA LEU A 133 -18.64 1.26 2.43
C LEU A 133 -19.28 -0.14 2.38
N PHE A 134 -19.99 -0.57 3.43
CA PHE A 134 -20.74 -1.82 3.39
C PHE A 134 -21.81 -1.80 2.29
N GLU A 135 -22.55 -0.70 2.13
CA GLU A 135 -23.50 -0.54 1.02
C GLU A 135 -22.81 -0.63 -0.35
N PHE A 136 -21.63 0.00 -0.49
CA PHE A 136 -20.87 -0.03 -1.75
C PHE A 136 -20.35 -1.45 -2.08
N PHE A 137 -19.92 -2.21 -1.09
CA PHE A 137 -19.37 -3.56 -1.26
C PHE A 137 -20.42 -4.68 -1.17
N ASP A 138 -21.70 -4.36 -0.96
CA ASP A 138 -22.77 -5.33 -0.70
C ASP A 138 -22.86 -6.40 -1.80
N ALA A 139 -22.85 -5.99 -3.07
CA ALA A 139 -22.90 -6.92 -4.20
C ALA A 139 -21.70 -7.90 -4.23
N LEU A 140 -20.50 -7.41 -3.94
CA LEU A 140 -19.27 -8.23 -3.90
C LEU A 140 -19.26 -9.17 -2.68
N ALA A 141 -19.76 -8.72 -1.54
CA ALA A 141 -19.90 -9.54 -0.35
C ALA A 141 -20.98 -10.61 -0.52
N ALA A 142 -22.09 -10.27 -1.16
CA ALA A 142 -23.21 -11.18 -1.45
C ALA A 142 -22.81 -12.30 -2.42
N ASP A 143 -21.99 -12.03 -3.44
CA ASP A 143 -21.47 -13.03 -4.38
C ASP A 143 -20.72 -14.17 -3.66
N LYS A 144 -20.03 -13.83 -2.56
CA LYS A 144 -19.34 -14.79 -1.67
C LYS A 144 -20.16 -15.20 -0.46
N ALA A 145 -21.40 -14.73 -0.32
CA ALA A 145 -22.25 -14.92 0.86
C ALA A 145 -21.53 -14.58 2.19
N LEU A 146 -20.78 -13.47 2.21
CA LEU A 146 -20.02 -13.03 3.39
C LEU A 146 -20.92 -12.40 4.45
N HIS A 147 -20.58 -12.62 5.71
CA HIS A 147 -21.21 -11.95 6.84
C HIS A 147 -20.40 -10.71 7.23
N LEU A 148 -20.93 -9.52 6.92
CA LEU A 148 -20.35 -8.25 7.32
C LEU A 148 -20.97 -7.77 8.63
N SER A 149 -20.15 -7.39 9.61
CA SER A 149 -20.63 -6.77 10.84
C SER A 149 -19.82 -5.53 11.23
N LEU A 150 -20.51 -4.54 11.78
CA LEU A 150 -19.94 -3.31 12.33
C LEU A 150 -20.36 -3.19 13.80
N THR A 151 -19.41 -3.00 14.69
CA THR A 151 -19.63 -2.72 16.11
C THR A 151 -18.89 -1.47 16.57
N GLY A 152 -19.49 -0.76 17.51
CA GLY A 152 -18.91 0.45 18.09
C GLY A 152 -19.06 1.70 17.23
N SER A 153 -18.42 2.78 17.67
CA SER A 153 -18.47 4.09 17.00
C SER A 153 -17.33 4.98 17.47
N GLY A 154 -16.95 5.94 16.64
CA GLY A 154 -15.85 6.85 16.92
C GLY A 154 -15.80 8.00 15.92
N THR A 155 -15.41 9.17 16.43
CA THR A 155 -15.18 10.35 15.61
C THR A 155 -13.72 10.75 15.76
N ILE A 156 -13.08 11.09 14.66
CA ILE A 156 -11.71 11.63 14.63
C ILE A 156 -11.67 12.91 13.81
N LEU A 157 -10.66 13.75 14.03
CA LEU A 157 -10.35 14.83 13.11
C LEU A 157 -9.42 14.31 12.01
N GLY A 158 -9.88 14.35 10.77
CA GLY A 158 -9.11 13.85 9.64
C GLY A 158 -9.75 14.15 8.31
N ASP A 159 -9.07 13.72 7.24
CA ASP A 159 -9.55 13.89 5.88
C ASP A 159 -10.47 12.72 5.53
N LYS A 160 -11.74 13.03 5.38
CA LYS A 160 -12.81 12.06 5.11
C LYS A 160 -12.51 11.19 3.89
N LEU A 161 -12.04 11.78 2.79
CA LEU A 161 -11.79 11.03 1.55
C LEU A 161 -10.59 10.11 1.69
N MET A 162 -9.53 10.57 2.35
CA MET A 162 -8.37 9.73 2.64
C MET A 162 -8.74 8.56 3.56
N LEU A 163 -9.44 8.83 4.67
CA LEU A 163 -9.86 7.78 5.60
C LEU A 163 -10.80 6.77 4.94
N ARG A 164 -11.76 7.23 4.14
CA ARG A 164 -12.62 6.36 3.33
C ARG A 164 -11.80 5.47 2.40
N ARG A 165 -10.78 6.01 1.72
CA ARG A 165 -9.87 5.22 0.85
C ARG A 165 -9.09 4.17 1.64
N ALA A 166 -8.57 4.52 2.82
CA ALA A 166 -7.83 3.59 3.67
C ALA A 166 -8.72 2.40 4.11
N VAL A 167 -9.94 2.69 4.58
CA VAL A 167 -10.90 1.66 5.01
C VAL A 167 -11.39 0.84 3.81
N ALA A 168 -11.68 1.46 2.67
CA ALA A 168 -12.09 0.77 1.45
C ALA A 168 -11.01 -0.21 0.96
N ASN A 169 -9.73 0.17 1.01
CA ASN A 169 -8.63 -0.71 0.66
C ASN A 169 -8.57 -1.94 1.58
N LEU A 170 -8.71 -1.75 2.89
CA LEU A 170 -8.71 -2.85 3.85
C LEU A 170 -9.94 -3.75 3.71
N LEU A 171 -11.11 -3.17 3.47
CA LEU A 171 -12.35 -3.94 3.27
C LEU A 171 -12.30 -4.75 1.97
N ALA A 172 -11.82 -4.15 0.87
CA ALA A 172 -11.61 -4.86 -0.38
C ALA A 172 -10.62 -6.03 -0.21
N ASN A 173 -9.55 -5.83 0.58
CA ASN A 173 -8.61 -6.88 0.94
C ASN A 173 -9.29 -7.99 1.77
N ALA A 174 -10.07 -7.62 2.78
CA ALA A 174 -10.81 -8.57 3.61
C ALA A 174 -11.79 -9.41 2.77
N ILE A 175 -12.58 -8.79 1.88
CA ILE A 175 -13.51 -9.49 0.97
C ILE A 175 -12.76 -10.45 0.04
N ARG A 176 -11.60 -10.03 -0.48
CA ARG A 176 -10.78 -10.86 -1.37
C ARG A 176 -10.30 -12.13 -0.68
N HIS A 177 -9.74 -12.00 0.51
CA HIS A 177 -9.08 -13.09 1.23
C HIS A 177 -10.02 -13.90 2.14
N THR A 178 -11.28 -13.49 2.27
CA THR A 178 -12.27 -14.27 3.00
C THR A 178 -12.87 -15.35 2.06
N PRO A 179 -12.91 -16.62 2.50
CA PRO A 179 -13.58 -17.69 1.76
C PRO A 179 -15.09 -17.47 1.70
N ALA A 180 -15.77 -18.15 0.78
CA ALA A 180 -17.22 -18.11 0.71
C ALA A 180 -17.86 -18.51 2.05
N HIS A 181 -18.97 -17.85 2.41
CA HIS A 181 -19.64 -18.00 3.71
C HIS A 181 -18.83 -17.55 4.94
N GLY A 182 -17.65 -16.95 4.75
CA GLY A 182 -16.84 -16.41 5.83
C GLY A 182 -17.42 -15.11 6.42
N SER A 183 -16.64 -14.48 7.31
CA SER A 183 -17.06 -13.26 8.00
C SER A 183 -15.99 -12.18 7.97
N ILE A 184 -16.45 -10.93 7.93
CA ILE A 184 -15.64 -9.72 8.09
C ILE A 184 -16.27 -8.89 9.20
N LYS A 185 -15.48 -8.59 10.22
CA LYS A 185 -15.91 -7.85 11.40
C LYS A 185 -15.14 -6.55 11.46
N ILE A 186 -15.86 -5.44 11.59
CA ILE A 186 -15.27 -4.13 11.83
C ILE A 186 -15.68 -3.66 13.22
N ASP A 187 -14.70 -3.34 14.06
CA ASP A 187 -14.92 -2.86 15.42
C ASP A 187 -14.26 -1.50 15.61
N ILE A 188 -15.02 -0.54 16.13
CA ILE A 188 -14.57 0.83 16.36
C ILE A 188 -14.64 1.13 17.86
N LYS A 189 -13.48 1.27 18.49
CA LYS A 189 -13.34 1.52 19.93
C LYS A 189 -12.71 2.87 20.22
N LYS A 190 -13.33 3.63 21.11
CA LYS A 190 -12.68 4.78 21.74
C LYS A 190 -11.58 4.27 22.69
N THR A 191 -10.41 4.86 22.60
CA THR A 191 -9.25 4.59 23.47
C THR A 191 -8.94 5.84 24.31
N ALA A 192 -8.02 5.72 25.26
CA ALA A 192 -7.62 6.87 26.09
C ALA A 192 -7.01 8.04 25.27
N VAL A 193 -6.43 7.74 24.10
CA VAL A 193 -5.69 8.71 23.27
C VAL A 193 -6.35 8.96 21.91
N GLY A 194 -7.45 8.28 21.59
CA GLY A 194 -8.15 8.45 20.32
C GLY A 194 -9.12 7.34 19.97
N VAL A 195 -9.04 6.82 18.74
CA VAL A 195 -9.94 5.76 18.24
C VAL A 195 -9.11 4.65 17.61
N ALA A 196 -9.47 3.41 17.92
CA ALA A 196 -8.99 2.21 17.26
C ALA A 196 -10.10 1.67 16.34
N LEU A 197 -9.76 1.41 15.07
CA LEU A 197 -10.63 0.73 14.10
C LEU A 197 -9.94 -0.56 13.67
N SER A 198 -10.55 -1.70 13.96
CA SER A 198 -10.03 -3.01 13.55
C SER A 198 -10.92 -3.65 12.48
N ILE A 199 -10.30 -4.23 11.45
CA ILE A 199 -10.96 -5.00 10.40
C ILE A 199 -10.41 -6.42 10.45
N GLU A 200 -11.24 -7.36 10.91
CA GLU A 200 -10.91 -8.78 11.04
C GLU A 200 -11.63 -9.58 9.94
N ASN A 201 -10.91 -10.49 9.30
CA ASN A 201 -11.46 -11.35 8.25
C ASN A 201 -11.07 -12.81 8.48
N SER A 202 -12.01 -13.75 8.27
CA SER A 202 -11.79 -15.19 8.52
C SER A 202 -11.06 -15.90 7.37
N GLY A 203 -10.03 -15.25 6.80
CA GLY A 203 -9.21 -15.78 5.70
C GLY A 203 -8.04 -16.65 6.16
N ASP A 204 -7.22 -17.06 5.21
CA ASP A 204 -6.01 -17.86 5.47
C ASP A 204 -5.02 -17.11 6.36
N THR A 205 -4.31 -17.88 7.20
CA THR A 205 -3.24 -17.34 8.05
C THR A 205 -2.05 -16.90 7.21
N ILE A 206 -1.55 -15.69 7.48
CA ILE A 206 -0.37 -15.12 6.85
C ILE A 206 0.85 -15.49 7.70
N ALA A 207 1.91 -15.99 7.07
CA ALA A 207 3.13 -16.37 7.80
C ALA A 207 3.78 -15.13 8.46
N PRO A 208 4.41 -15.27 9.65
CA PRO A 208 5.03 -14.14 10.37
C PRO A 208 6.04 -13.35 9.53
N GLU A 209 6.82 -14.02 8.69
CA GLU A 209 7.82 -13.39 7.82
C GLU A 209 7.15 -12.53 6.74
N GLN A 210 5.94 -12.91 6.31
CA GLN A 210 5.16 -12.19 5.32
C GLN A 210 4.41 -11.00 5.94
N LEU A 211 3.98 -11.10 7.19
CA LEU A 211 3.34 -9.99 7.94
C LEU A 211 4.23 -8.75 7.98
N LEU A 212 5.55 -8.93 8.17
CA LEU A 212 6.53 -7.84 8.21
C LEU A 212 6.60 -7.02 6.92
N ARG A 213 6.16 -7.60 5.80
CA ARG A 213 6.27 -7.03 4.45
C ARG A 213 4.93 -6.61 3.87
N LEU A 214 3.80 -6.86 4.56
CA LEU A 214 2.45 -6.59 4.02
C LEU A 214 2.23 -5.14 3.58
N PHE A 215 2.92 -4.19 4.21
CA PHE A 215 2.82 -2.77 3.90
C PHE A 215 3.90 -2.28 2.93
N ASP A 216 4.75 -3.18 2.43
CA ASP A 216 5.70 -2.88 1.36
C ASP A 216 4.93 -2.68 0.04
N ARG A 217 5.46 -1.79 -0.81
CA ARG A 217 4.88 -1.53 -2.14
C ARG A 217 5.04 -2.75 -3.01
N PHE A 218 4.03 -3.03 -3.85
CA PHE A 218 4.01 -4.16 -4.79
C PHE A 218 4.11 -5.54 -4.14
N TYR A 219 4.16 -5.61 -2.81
CA TYR A 219 4.26 -6.87 -2.11
C TYR A 219 2.92 -7.61 -2.11
N ARG A 220 2.98 -8.90 -2.42
CA ARG A 220 1.83 -9.82 -2.45
C ARG A 220 2.24 -11.15 -1.83
N VAL A 221 1.37 -11.69 -0.97
CA VAL A 221 1.58 -12.98 -0.28
C VAL A 221 1.59 -14.15 -1.30
N ASP A 222 0.70 -14.10 -2.29
CA ASP A 222 0.63 -15.07 -3.38
C ASP A 222 1.16 -14.45 -4.70
N GLN A 223 2.36 -14.81 -5.12
CA GLN A 223 2.88 -14.45 -6.45
C GLN A 223 2.28 -15.31 -7.57
N SER A 224 1.65 -16.43 -7.23
CA SER A 224 1.15 -17.43 -8.17
C SER A 224 -0.38 -17.52 -8.12
N ARG A 225 -1.09 -16.61 -8.78
CA ARG A 225 -2.47 -16.84 -9.28
C ARG A 225 -2.86 -15.78 -10.32
N HIS A 226 -3.21 -16.27 -11.50
CA HIS A 226 -3.57 -15.55 -12.74
C HIS A 226 -4.90 -14.76 -12.69
N ASN A 227 -5.26 -14.13 -11.58
CA ASN A 227 -6.42 -13.24 -11.58
C ASN A 227 -5.96 -11.82 -11.93
N ILE A 228 -6.17 -11.45 -13.19
CA ILE A 228 -5.81 -10.15 -13.80
C ILE A 228 -6.58 -8.97 -13.16
N SER A 229 -7.61 -9.26 -12.33
CA SER A 229 -8.33 -8.26 -11.54
C SER A 229 -7.61 -7.84 -10.25
N ASP A 230 -6.45 -8.43 -9.95
CA ASP A 230 -5.78 -8.24 -8.66
C ASP A 230 -5.00 -6.92 -8.64
N GLY A 231 -5.36 -6.02 -7.73
CA GLY A 231 -4.72 -4.71 -7.61
C GLY A 231 -3.20 -4.81 -7.44
N ALA A 232 -2.47 -3.76 -7.83
CA ALA A 232 -1.00 -3.71 -7.94
C ALA A 232 -0.19 -3.87 -6.63
N GLY A 233 -0.77 -4.41 -5.54
CA GLY A 233 -0.08 -4.49 -4.24
C GLY A 233 0.20 -3.14 -3.59
N LEU A 234 -0.50 -2.07 -4.00
CA LEU A 234 -0.31 -0.71 -3.48
C LEU A 234 -1.28 -0.36 -2.35
N GLY A 235 -2.41 -1.09 -2.24
CA GLY A 235 -3.51 -0.74 -1.33
C GLY A 235 -3.10 -0.61 0.14
N LEU A 236 -2.36 -1.59 0.67
CA LEU A 236 -1.90 -1.59 2.06
C LEU A 236 -0.84 -0.51 2.33
N ALA A 237 0.07 -0.26 1.37
CA ALA A 237 1.05 0.81 1.47
C ALA A 237 0.38 2.21 1.49
N ILE A 238 -0.67 2.39 0.70
CA ILE A 238 -1.51 3.60 0.69
C ILE A 238 -2.22 3.77 2.01
N THR A 239 -2.84 2.70 2.53
CA THR A 239 -3.48 2.72 3.84
C THR A 239 -2.49 3.13 4.93
N ARG A 240 -1.29 2.54 4.97
CA ARG A 240 -0.24 2.96 5.92
C ARG A 240 0.11 4.44 5.78
N SER A 241 0.30 4.92 4.56
CA SER A 241 0.66 6.31 4.28
C SER A 241 -0.44 7.29 4.73
N ILE A 242 -1.71 6.94 4.50
CA ILE A 242 -2.87 7.72 4.95
C ILE A 242 -2.88 7.81 6.47
N ILE A 243 -2.76 6.69 7.16
CA ILE A 243 -2.84 6.64 8.62
C ILE A 243 -1.67 7.38 9.26
N GLN A 244 -0.47 7.25 8.70
CA GLN A 244 0.70 8.02 9.13
C GLN A 244 0.52 9.53 8.92
N ALA A 245 -0.05 9.96 7.78
CA ALA A 245 -0.36 11.38 7.54
C ALA A 245 -1.35 11.95 8.56
N HIS A 246 -2.20 11.10 9.16
CA HIS A 246 -3.11 11.45 10.24
C HIS A 246 -2.48 11.34 11.64
N GLY A 247 -1.18 11.06 11.74
CA GLY A 247 -0.49 10.86 13.03
C GLY A 247 -0.91 9.59 13.75
N GLY A 248 -1.40 8.60 13.01
CA GLY A 248 -1.79 7.29 13.52
C GLY A 248 -0.80 6.18 13.15
N GLU A 249 -1.14 4.97 13.57
CA GLU A 249 -0.40 3.74 13.27
C GLU A 249 -1.32 2.66 12.74
N ILE A 250 -0.77 1.76 11.94
CA ILE A 250 -1.45 0.56 11.45
C ILE A 250 -0.62 -0.68 11.81
N HIS A 251 -1.30 -1.69 12.32
CA HIS A 251 -0.72 -2.99 12.66
C HIS A 251 -1.53 -4.11 12.01
N ALA A 252 -0.89 -5.23 11.73
CA ALA A 252 -1.53 -6.43 11.21
C ALA A 252 -1.14 -7.64 12.05
N GLU A 253 -2.14 -8.43 12.43
CA GLU A 253 -1.97 -9.70 13.12
C GLU A 253 -2.70 -10.78 12.34
N SER A 254 -2.12 -11.96 12.25
CA SER A 254 -2.76 -13.11 11.60
C SER A 254 -2.56 -14.36 12.44
N GLY A 255 -3.61 -15.17 12.54
CA GLY A 255 -3.61 -16.40 13.33
C GLY A 255 -4.65 -17.39 12.83
N SER A 256 -4.99 -18.38 13.66
CA SER A 256 -5.95 -19.43 13.31
C SER A 256 -7.37 -18.93 13.04
N ASN A 257 -7.70 -17.74 13.53
CA ASN A 257 -9.04 -17.16 13.41
C ASN A 257 -9.16 -16.17 12.24
N GLY A 258 -8.06 -15.96 11.50
CA GLY A 258 -8.00 -15.04 10.37
C GLY A 258 -6.96 -13.95 10.54
N THR A 259 -7.14 -12.85 9.80
CA THR A 259 -6.24 -11.70 9.79
C THR A 259 -6.98 -10.46 10.29
N CYS A 260 -6.35 -9.68 11.15
CA CYS A 260 -6.85 -8.44 11.71
C CYS A 260 -5.91 -7.29 11.37
N PHE A 261 -6.46 -6.22 10.77
CA PHE A 261 -5.77 -4.95 10.57
C PHE A 261 -6.32 -3.94 11.57
N GLU A 262 -5.46 -3.39 12.44
CA GLU A 262 -5.84 -2.39 13.43
C GLU A 262 -5.25 -1.02 13.08
N LEU A 263 -6.13 -0.02 12.93
CA LEU A 263 -5.79 1.38 12.76
C LEU A 263 -5.93 2.10 14.10
N ARG A 264 -4.86 2.73 14.59
CA ARG A 264 -4.90 3.57 15.79
C ARG A 264 -4.69 5.02 15.39
N MET A 265 -5.67 5.87 15.68
CA MET A 265 -5.64 7.29 15.32
C MET A 265 -5.83 8.12 16.58
N THR A 266 -5.05 9.19 16.73
CA THR A 266 -5.15 10.09 17.87
C THR A 266 -6.35 11.02 17.71
N SER A 267 -7.12 11.20 18.78
CA SER A 267 -8.19 12.20 18.82
C SER A 267 -7.57 13.50 19.30
N SER A 268 -6.81 14.19 18.46
CA SER A 268 -6.46 15.58 18.73
C SER A 268 -7.72 16.42 18.48
N LEU A 269 -8.51 16.66 19.52
CA LEU A 269 -9.48 17.76 19.57
C LEU A 269 -8.75 19.08 19.78
#